data_AF-A0AAV5STF8-F1
#
_entry.id   AF-A0AAV5STF8-F1
#
_cell.length_a   1.000
_cell.length_b   1.000
_cell.length_c   1.000
_cell.angle_alpha   90.00
_cell.angle_beta   90.00
_cell.angle_gamma   90.00
#
_symmetry.space_group_name_H-M   'P 1'
#
loop_
_entity.id
_entity.type
_entity.pdbx_description
1 polymer ?
#
loop_
_entity_poly.entity_id
_entity_poly.type
_entity_poly.pdbx_seq_one_letter_code
_entity_poly.pdbx_strand_id
1 'polypeptide(L)'
;IARVRSAIGEWKEDHLKEYIDHDWNIHRWITAYEGDEKETIKVLRRHLNNRDTMGLSHLPETESPCQLMEKHAPLSILGRNHPHDNKVTLWELTGMLDIHGLVENIRISPFMKSRFRWMEMVHREVVKEEKRTGRQSGGLLVMDLSQLRFSPSLLSVIGGPYRIMWGTLFEQYPQMIQEIVIIQCSHIRQSPLSDLYSLHSG
;
A
#
# COMPACT_ATOMS: atom_id res chain seq x y z
N ILE A 1 22.80 6.04 -2.34
CA ILE A 1 22.18 6.71 -1.17
C ILE A 1 22.79 8.08 -0.91
N ALA A 2 24.08 8.20 -0.53
CA ALA A 2 24.70 9.49 -0.19
C ALA A 2 24.55 10.59 -1.26
N ARG A 3 24.73 10.25 -2.54
CA ARG A 3 24.55 11.20 -3.67
C ARG A 3 23.13 11.74 -3.74
N VAL A 4 22.12 10.84 -3.78
CA VAL A 4 20.70 11.22 -3.75
C VAL A 4 20.37 12.08 -2.53
N ARG A 5 20.82 11.68 -1.33
CA ARG A 5 20.61 12.44 -0.08
C ARG A 5 21.18 13.85 -0.15
N SER A 6 22.40 14.01 -0.66
CA SER A 6 23.01 15.33 -0.85
C SER A 6 22.26 16.15 -1.90
N ALA A 7 21.78 15.51 -2.97
CA ALA A 7 21.17 16.19 -4.10
C ALA A 7 19.71 16.59 -3.88
N ILE A 8 18.96 15.91 -3.00
CA ILE A 8 17.59 16.32 -2.67
C ILE A 8 17.54 17.65 -1.89
N GLY A 9 18.64 18.06 -1.26
CA GLY A 9 18.77 19.32 -0.51
C GLY A 9 18.55 19.15 0.99
N GLU A 10 18.69 20.25 1.74
CA GLU A 10 18.41 20.29 3.17
C GLU A 10 16.93 20.53 3.45
N TRP A 11 16.38 19.77 4.39
CA TRP A 11 14.99 19.90 4.86
C TRP A 11 15.02 20.30 6.33
N LYS A 12 14.24 21.33 6.69
CA LYS A 12 14.30 21.95 8.03
C LYS A 12 13.35 21.29 9.01
N GLU A 13 12.37 20.58 8.50
CA GLU A 13 11.32 19.93 9.25
C GLU A 13 11.85 18.60 9.80
N ASP A 14 11.91 18.48 11.13
CA ASP A 14 12.50 17.33 11.83
C ASP A 14 11.95 15.98 11.33
N HIS A 15 10.64 15.93 11.05
CA HIS A 15 9.97 14.72 10.57
C HIS A 15 10.39 14.31 9.14
N LEU A 16 10.75 15.26 8.28
CA LEU A 16 11.27 14.96 6.93
C LEU A 16 12.74 14.56 7.02
N LYS A 17 13.50 15.21 7.91
CA LYS A 17 14.88 14.84 8.20
C LYS A 17 14.98 13.41 8.72
N GLU A 18 14.13 13.01 9.68
CA GLU A 18 14.08 11.61 10.15
C GLU A 18 13.81 10.63 9.01
N TYR A 19 12.87 10.96 8.12
CA TYR A 19 12.57 10.13 6.95
C TYR A 19 13.79 9.97 6.03
N ILE A 20 14.52 11.04 5.75
CA ILE A 20 15.69 11.07 4.84
C ILE A 20 16.92 10.40 5.48
N ASP A 21 17.09 10.54 6.79
CA ASP A 21 18.21 10.00 7.56
C ASP A 21 18.14 8.46 7.62
N HIS A 22 16.94 7.88 7.48
CA HIS A 22 16.77 6.43 7.37
C HIS A 22 17.16 5.91 5.97
N ASP A 23 18.36 5.32 5.86
CA ASP A 23 18.96 4.87 4.59
C ASP A 23 18.02 4.03 3.71
N TRP A 24 17.24 3.13 4.32
CA TRP A 24 16.33 2.27 3.57
C TRP A 24 15.20 3.02 2.89
N ASN A 25 14.77 4.18 3.40
CA ASN A 25 13.79 5.01 2.69
C ASN A 25 14.37 5.47 1.36
N ILE A 26 15.57 6.05 1.37
CA ILE A 26 16.25 6.50 0.14
C ILE A 26 16.51 5.32 -0.80
N HIS A 27 16.92 4.17 -0.25
CA HIS A 27 17.15 2.96 -1.03
C HIS A 27 15.90 2.52 -1.80
N ARG A 28 14.71 2.51 -1.18
CA ARG A 28 13.44 2.15 -1.83
C ARG A 28 13.17 2.99 -3.08
N TRP A 29 13.40 4.30 -3.00
CA TRP A 29 13.24 5.21 -4.14
C TRP A 29 14.25 4.90 -5.25
N ILE A 30 15.53 4.71 -4.91
CA ILE A 30 16.55 4.34 -5.90
C ILE A 30 16.17 3.04 -6.61
N THR A 31 15.74 2.02 -5.86
CA THR A 31 15.33 0.73 -6.43
C THR A 31 14.12 0.86 -7.36
N ALA A 32 13.10 1.61 -6.96
CA ALA A 32 11.88 1.78 -7.75
C ALA A 32 12.08 2.52 -9.07
N TYR A 33 13.14 3.33 -9.15
CA TYR A 33 13.51 4.05 -10.38
C TYR A 33 14.81 3.49 -10.98
N GLU A 34 15.10 2.20 -10.72
CA GLU A 34 16.15 1.42 -11.38
C GLU A 34 17.56 2.04 -11.29
N GLY A 35 17.81 2.84 -10.26
CA GLY A 35 19.07 3.56 -10.10
C GLY A 35 19.21 4.85 -10.92
N ASP A 36 18.18 5.28 -11.64
CA ASP A 36 18.14 6.62 -12.27
C ASP A 36 18.13 7.68 -11.19
N GLU A 37 19.32 8.24 -10.92
CA GLU A 37 19.53 9.23 -9.88
C GLU A 37 18.70 10.50 -10.13
N LYS A 38 18.58 10.95 -11.38
CA LYS A 38 17.89 12.21 -11.70
C LYS A 38 16.39 12.07 -11.49
N GLU A 39 15.79 10.99 -11.97
CA GLU A 39 14.36 10.74 -11.75
C GLU A 39 14.08 10.45 -10.28
N THR A 40 14.94 9.65 -9.61
CA THR A 40 14.84 9.38 -8.17
C THR A 40 14.81 10.67 -7.33
N ILE A 41 15.71 11.62 -7.61
CA ILE A 41 15.75 12.91 -6.89
C ILE A 41 14.45 13.69 -7.12
N LYS A 42 13.97 13.75 -8.36
CA LYS A 42 12.75 14.49 -8.73
C LYS A 42 11.52 13.92 -8.02
N VAL A 43 11.32 12.61 -8.07
CA VAL A 43 10.14 11.95 -7.49
C VAL A 43 10.20 11.90 -5.97
N LEU A 44 11.38 11.71 -5.37
CA LEU A 44 11.56 11.79 -3.92
C LEU A 44 11.29 13.21 -3.39
N ARG A 45 11.78 14.26 -4.05
CA ARG A 45 11.43 15.65 -3.69
C ARG A 45 9.92 15.89 -3.74
N ARG A 46 9.25 15.39 -4.78
CA ARG A 46 7.80 15.47 -4.89
C ARG A 46 7.11 14.74 -3.74
N HIS A 47 7.57 13.55 -3.38
CA HIS A 47 7.05 12.81 -2.23
C HIS A 47 7.22 13.60 -0.93
N LEU A 48 8.40 14.15 -0.66
CA LEU A 48 8.66 14.93 0.56
C LEU A 48 7.75 16.17 0.65
N ASN A 49 7.56 16.90 -0.47
CA ASN A 49 6.60 18.00 -0.54
C ASN A 49 5.16 17.54 -0.26
N ASN A 50 4.75 16.39 -0.80
CA ASN A 50 3.43 15.82 -0.54
C ASN A 50 3.27 15.44 0.94
N ARG A 51 4.29 14.82 1.55
CA ARG A 51 4.30 14.45 2.96
C ARG A 51 4.04 15.66 3.84
N ASP A 52 4.74 16.75 3.58
CA ASP A 52 4.62 17.99 4.33
C ASP A 52 3.25 18.66 4.12
N THR A 53 2.87 18.89 2.85
CA THR A 53 1.60 19.54 2.48
C THR A 53 0.38 18.79 3.03
N MET A 54 0.42 17.46 3.04
CA MET A 54 -0.68 16.63 3.53
C MET A 54 -0.58 16.31 5.03
N GLY A 55 0.50 16.71 5.70
CA GLY A 55 0.77 16.42 7.09
C GLY A 55 0.86 14.92 7.39
N LEU A 56 1.40 14.11 6.47
CA LEU A 56 1.38 12.65 6.55
C LEU A 56 2.05 12.13 7.83
N SER A 57 3.17 12.72 8.20
CA SER A 57 3.94 12.34 9.39
C SER A 57 3.19 12.56 10.71
N HIS A 58 2.17 13.44 10.70
CA HIS A 58 1.38 13.82 11.88
C HIS A 58 -0.01 13.19 11.89
N LEU A 59 -0.31 12.26 10.97
CA LEU A 59 -1.61 11.61 10.95
C LEU A 59 -1.81 10.78 12.24
N PRO A 60 -2.97 10.92 12.90
CA PRO A 60 -3.24 10.26 14.18
C PRO A 60 -3.29 8.75 14.03
N GLU A 61 -2.79 8.02 15.03
CA GLU A 61 -2.78 6.55 15.02
C GLU A 61 -4.11 5.94 15.44
N THR A 62 -4.94 6.65 16.21
CA THR A 62 -6.10 6.05 16.89
C THR A 62 -7.42 6.29 16.18
N GLU A 63 -7.57 7.34 15.38
CA GLU A 63 -8.83 7.67 14.72
C GLU A 63 -8.66 7.82 13.21
N SER A 64 -9.45 7.03 12.46
CA SER A 64 -9.48 7.13 11.01
C SER A 64 -10.28 8.35 10.56
N PRO A 65 -9.75 9.15 9.61
CA PRO A 65 -10.53 10.20 8.95
C PRO A 65 -11.78 9.68 8.21
N CYS A 66 -11.88 8.36 7.98
CA CYS A 66 -13.02 7.70 7.36
C CYS A 66 -13.34 6.37 8.07
N GLN A 67 -14.06 6.44 9.19
CA GLN A 67 -14.52 5.25 9.92
C GLN A 67 -15.40 4.33 9.06
N LEU A 68 -16.21 4.91 8.16
CA LEU A 68 -17.03 4.17 7.20
C LEU A 68 -16.16 3.25 6.33
N MET A 69 -14.94 3.69 5.97
CA MET A 69 -14.03 2.88 5.16
C MET A 69 -13.45 1.69 5.90
N GLU A 70 -13.10 1.84 7.18
CA GLU A 70 -12.57 0.73 7.98
C GLU A 70 -13.59 -0.40 8.11
N LYS A 71 -14.88 -0.07 8.07
CA LYS A 71 -15.96 -1.05 7.99
C LYS A 71 -16.06 -1.74 6.62
N HIS A 72 -15.86 -0.99 5.53
CA HIS A 72 -16.11 -1.49 4.17
C HIS A 72 -14.91 -2.08 3.45
N ALA A 73 -13.66 -1.75 3.78
CA ALA A 73 -12.51 -2.56 3.35
C ALA A 73 -11.45 -2.53 4.45
N PRO A 74 -11.62 -3.43 5.44
CA PRO A 74 -10.75 -3.52 6.61
C PRO A 74 -9.31 -3.84 6.20
N LEU A 75 -8.38 -3.05 6.75
CA LEU A 75 -6.94 -3.26 6.63
C LEU A 75 -6.35 -3.32 8.04
N SER A 76 -5.56 -4.36 8.31
CA SER A 76 -4.92 -4.58 9.61
C SER A 76 -3.40 -4.74 9.45
N ILE A 77 -2.66 -4.29 10.47
CA ILE A 77 -1.21 -4.49 10.59
C ILE A 77 -1.01 -5.48 11.73
N LEU A 78 -0.55 -6.69 11.42
CA LEU A 78 -0.39 -7.76 12.41
C LEU A 78 0.99 -7.73 13.08
N GLY A 79 1.92 -6.93 12.55
CA GLY A 79 3.29 -6.85 13.01
C GLY A 79 4.19 -7.85 12.28
N ARG A 80 5.31 -8.23 12.89
CA ARG A 80 6.34 -9.04 12.25
C ARG A 80 5.83 -10.43 11.82
N ASN A 81 6.17 -10.83 10.60
CA ASN A 81 5.74 -12.09 9.99
C ASN A 81 6.29 -13.35 10.68
N HIS A 82 7.60 -13.44 10.88
CA HIS A 82 8.25 -14.63 11.45
C HIS A 82 9.56 -14.30 12.18
N PRO A 83 10.02 -15.06 13.19
CA PRO A 83 11.31 -14.84 13.86
C PRO A 83 12.58 -14.81 12.98
N HIS A 84 12.49 -15.23 11.71
CA HIS A 84 13.58 -15.17 10.73
C HIS A 84 13.27 -14.32 9.50
N ASP A 85 12.09 -13.71 9.45
CA ASP A 85 11.66 -12.78 8.42
C ASP A 85 11.39 -11.42 9.08
N ASN A 86 11.98 -10.34 8.54
CA ASN A 86 11.78 -9.00 9.07
C ASN A 86 10.61 -8.26 8.41
N LYS A 87 9.89 -8.89 7.48
CA LYS A 87 8.66 -8.32 6.90
C LYS A 87 7.56 -8.14 7.94
N VAL A 88 6.73 -7.13 7.70
CA VAL A 88 5.52 -6.83 8.48
C VAL A 88 4.31 -7.44 7.76
N THR A 89 3.56 -8.29 8.44
CA THR A 89 2.34 -8.89 7.90
C THR A 89 1.20 -7.89 7.95
N LEU A 90 0.60 -7.68 6.78
CA LEU A 90 -0.54 -6.82 6.53
C LEU A 90 -1.70 -7.71 6.10
N TRP A 91 -2.91 -7.41 6.56
CA TRP A 91 -4.09 -8.21 6.26
C TRP A 91 -5.20 -7.34 5.70
N GLU A 92 -5.67 -7.66 4.50
CA GLU A 92 -6.80 -7.03 3.85
C GLU A 92 -7.96 -8.03 3.73
N LEU A 93 -9.13 -7.63 4.25
CA LEU A 93 -10.38 -8.39 4.05
C LEU A 93 -11.08 -7.92 2.78
N THR A 94 -10.45 -8.16 1.63
CA THR A 94 -10.93 -7.70 0.32
C THR A 94 -12.31 -8.28 0.00
N GLY A 95 -12.63 -9.50 0.45
CA GLY A 95 -13.94 -10.12 0.28
C GLY A 95 -15.09 -9.37 0.96
N MET A 96 -14.80 -8.51 1.93
CA MET A 96 -15.80 -7.67 2.61
C MET A 96 -16.02 -6.32 1.94
N LEU A 97 -15.43 -6.10 0.76
CA LEU A 97 -15.52 -4.84 0.04
C LEU A 97 -16.96 -4.51 -0.37
N ASP A 98 -17.56 -3.53 0.30
CA ASP A 98 -18.89 -3.02 -0.06
C ASP A 98 -18.77 -1.99 -1.19
N ILE A 99 -18.87 -2.49 -2.42
CA ILE A 99 -18.78 -1.72 -3.67
C ILE A 99 -19.85 -0.62 -3.72
N HIS A 100 -21.07 -0.91 -3.26
CA HIS A 100 -22.19 0.01 -3.32
C HIS A 100 -22.02 1.14 -2.31
N GLY A 101 -21.65 0.80 -1.08
CA GLY A 101 -21.30 1.76 -0.03
C GLY A 101 -20.15 2.68 -0.44
N LEU A 102 -19.11 2.12 -1.09
CA LEU A 102 -17.95 2.87 -1.58
C LEU A 102 -18.31 3.93 -2.63
N VAL A 103 -19.10 3.56 -3.65
CA VAL A 103 -19.39 4.45 -4.78
C VAL A 103 -20.34 5.59 -4.40
N GLU A 104 -21.33 5.30 -3.56
CA GLU A 104 -22.39 6.27 -3.25
C GLU A 104 -22.08 7.19 -2.07
N ASN A 105 -21.28 6.73 -1.10
CA ASN A 105 -21.21 7.38 0.21
C ASN A 105 -19.83 7.91 0.57
N ILE A 106 -18.79 7.65 -0.23
CA ILE A 106 -17.41 7.97 0.15
C ILE A 106 -16.86 9.14 -0.65
N ARG A 107 -16.52 10.21 0.08
CA ARG A 107 -15.71 11.30 -0.45
C ARG A 107 -14.28 10.81 -0.68
N ILE A 108 -13.77 11.04 -1.89
CA ILE A 108 -12.43 10.57 -2.31
C ILE A 108 -11.31 11.14 -1.42
N SER A 109 -11.37 12.41 -1.01
CA SER A 109 -10.26 13.01 -0.24
C SER A 109 -10.10 12.41 1.18
N PRO A 110 -11.14 12.29 2.02
CA PRO A 110 -11.04 11.58 3.30
C PRO A 110 -10.66 10.10 3.15
N PHE A 111 -11.13 9.46 2.08
CA PHE A 111 -10.77 8.09 1.74
C PHE A 111 -9.27 7.94 1.48
N MET A 112 -8.73 8.73 0.57
CA MET A 112 -7.30 8.71 0.26
C MET A 112 -6.47 9.07 1.50
N LYS A 113 -6.89 10.07 2.29
CA LYS A 113 -6.20 10.42 3.54
C LYS A 113 -6.15 9.26 4.54
N SER A 114 -7.21 8.45 4.62
CA SER A 114 -7.24 7.25 5.46
C SER A 114 -6.29 6.16 4.95
N ARG A 115 -6.13 6.04 3.62
CA ARG A 115 -5.17 5.12 3.01
C ARG A 115 -3.72 5.57 3.16
N PHE A 116 -3.46 6.86 3.05
CA PHE A 116 -2.16 7.44 3.40
C PHE A 116 -1.82 7.22 4.88
N ARG A 117 -2.78 7.44 5.79
CA ARG A 117 -2.61 7.13 7.21
C ARG A 117 -2.19 5.67 7.42
N TRP A 118 -2.89 4.73 6.77
CA TRP A 118 -2.55 3.32 6.88
C TRP A 118 -1.12 3.04 6.37
N MET A 119 -0.72 3.61 5.23
CA MET A 119 0.65 3.46 4.72
C MET A 119 1.71 4.08 5.64
N GLU A 120 1.41 5.18 6.33
CA GLU A 120 2.29 5.74 7.36
C GLU A 120 2.45 4.80 8.56
N MET A 121 1.36 4.15 9.00
CA MET A 121 1.42 3.16 10.06
C MET A 121 2.24 1.92 9.63
N VAL A 122 2.07 1.46 8.39
CA VAL A 122 2.90 0.39 7.81
C VAL A 122 4.36 0.82 7.78
N HIS A 123 4.65 2.03 7.31
CA HIS A 123 6.00 2.58 7.25
C HIS A 123 6.67 2.59 8.63
N ARG A 124 5.96 2.99 9.68
CA ARG A 124 6.50 2.98 11.06
C ARG A 124 6.88 1.59 11.54
N GLU A 125 6.01 0.59 11.36
CA GLU A 125 6.33 -0.79 11.75
C GLU A 125 7.48 -1.37 10.92
N VAL A 126 7.54 -1.04 9.62
CA VAL A 126 8.65 -1.43 8.75
C VAL A 126 9.97 -0.79 9.21
N VAL A 127 10.00 0.52 9.47
CA VAL A 127 11.19 1.21 9.98
C VAL A 127 11.66 0.66 11.32
N LYS A 128 10.72 0.30 12.21
CA LYS A 128 11.01 -0.34 13.49
C LYS A 128 11.70 -1.69 13.29
N GLU A 129 11.23 -2.51 12.38
CA GLU A 129 11.88 -3.78 12.03
C GLU A 129 13.25 -3.57 11.39
N GLU A 130 13.42 -2.55 10.53
CA GLU A 130 14.70 -2.21 9.92
C GLU A 130 15.74 -1.76 10.94
N LYS A 131 15.34 -0.92 11.90
CA LYS A 131 16.19 -0.51 13.04
C LYS A 131 16.55 -1.72 13.91
N ARG A 132 15.62 -2.66 14.10
CA ARG A 132 15.83 -3.88 14.90
C ARG A 132 16.78 -4.87 14.25
N THR A 133 16.73 -5.04 12.92
CA THR A 133 17.49 -6.09 12.21
C THR A 133 18.69 -5.59 11.42
N GLY A 134 18.81 -4.27 11.19
CA GLY A 134 19.84 -3.69 10.33
C GLY A 134 19.72 -4.10 8.85
N ARG A 135 18.55 -4.59 8.44
CA ARG A 135 18.26 -5.10 7.09
C ARG A 135 17.00 -4.43 6.57
N GLN A 136 16.92 -4.19 5.25
CA GLN A 136 15.71 -3.66 4.62
C GLN A 136 14.50 -4.55 4.92
N SER A 137 13.37 -3.94 5.26
CA SER A 137 12.08 -4.60 5.49
C SER A 137 11.03 -4.06 4.51
N GLY A 138 9.86 -4.69 4.52
CA GLY A 138 8.65 -4.29 3.81
C GLY A 138 7.44 -5.06 4.31
N GLY A 139 6.30 -4.81 3.67
CA GLY A 139 5.03 -5.44 3.94
C GLY A 139 4.85 -6.74 3.15
N LEU A 140 4.35 -7.77 3.83
CA LEU A 140 3.71 -8.94 3.25
C LEU A 140 2.20 -8.70 3.32
N LEU A 141 1.57 -8.37 2.20
CA LEU A 141 0.13 -8.12 2.15
C LEU A 141 -0.63 -9.41 1.83
N VAL A 142 -1.40 -9.89 2.81
CA VAL A 142 -2.36 -10.98 2.61
C VAL A 142 -3.70 -10.38 2.22
N MET A 143 -4.19 -10.71 1.03
CA MET A 143 -5.50 -10.33 0.53
C MET A 143 -6.45 -11.52 0.64
N ASP A 144 -7.42 -11.42 1.55
CA ASP A 144 -8.45 -12.43 1.77
C ASP A 144 -9.68 -12.16 0.88
N LEU A 145 -9.91 -13.04 -0.09
CA LEU A 145 -11.03 -12.96 -1.03
C LEU A 145 -12.21 -13.89 -0.65
N SER A 146 -12.20 -14.51 0.52
CA SER A 146 -13.16 -15.56 0.92
C SER A 146 -14.64 -15.19 0.79
N GLN A 147 -14.97 -13.89 0.87
CA GLN A 147 -16.35 -13.38 0.79
C GLN A 147 -16.64 -12.59 -0.48
N LEU A 148 -15.68 -12.52 -1.42
CA LEU A 148 -15.84 -11.71 -2.62
C LEU A 148 -16.87 -12.32 -3.56
N ARG A 149 -17.93 -11.56 -3.87
CA ARG A 149 -18.93 -11.94 -4.86
C ARG A 149 -18.69 -11.23 -6.18
N PHE A 150 -18.52 -12.01 -7.24
CA PHE A 150 -18.33 -11.45 -8.57
C PHE A 150 -19.58 -10.72 -9.05
N SER A 151 -19.41 -9.50 -9.55
CA SER A 151 -20.48 -8.70 -10.15
C SER A 151 -19.88 -7.72 -11.17
N PRO A 152 -20.65 -7.26 -12.17
CA PRO A 152 -20.19 -6.23 -13.10
C PRO A 152 -19.76 -4.93 -12.39
N SER A 153 -20.43 -4.57 -11.29
CA SER A 153 -20.06 -3.40 -10.47
C SER A 153 -18.71 -3.59 -9.77
N LEU A 154 -18.38 -4.81 -9.33
CA LEU A 154 -17.06 -5.13 -8.78
C LEU A 154 -15.96 -4.87 -9.82
N LEU A 155 -16.15 -5.31 -11.07
CA LEU A 155 -15.18 -5.09 -12.13
C LEU A 155 -14.93 -3.60 -12.39
N SER A 156 -15.99 -2.79 -12.39
CA SER A 156 -15.89 -1.34 -12.56
C SER A 156 -15.10 -0.69 -11.41
N VAL A 157 -15.34 -1.10 -10.18
CA VAL A 157 -14.63 -0.57 -9.00
C VAL A 157 -13.18 -1.02 -8.95
N ILE A 158 -12.90 -2.30 -9.20
CA ILE A 158 -11.53 -2.83 -9.28
C ILE A 158 -10.75 -2.12 -10.40
N GLY A 159 -11.34 -2.02 -11.60
CA GLY A 159 -10.70 -1.44 -12.78
C GLY A 159 -10.50 0.07 -12.73
N GLY A 160 -11.33 0.79 -11.95
CA GLY A 160 -11.28 2.24 -11.81
C GLY A 160 -10.70 2.70 -10.47
N PRO A 161 -11.55 3.10 -9.50
CA PRO A 161 -11.11 3.77 -8.28
C PRO A 161 -10.15 2.93 -7.42
N TYR A 162 -10.33 1.61 -7.34
CA TYR A 162 -9.46 0.74 -6.53
C TYR A 162 -8.04 0.66 -7.13
N ARG A 163 -7.94 0.50 -8.45
CA ARG A 163 -6.66 0.53 -9.17
C ARG A 163 -5.96 1.87 -9.01
N ILE A 164 -6.69 2.98 -9.14
CA ILE A 164 -6.13 4.34 -8.99
C ILE A 164 -5.62 4.56 -7.56
N MET A 165 -6.39 4.12 -6.56
CA MET A 165 -5.97 4.17 -5.15
C MET A 165 -4.65 3.42 -4.96
N TRP A 166 -4.59 2.14 -5.30
CA TRP A 166 -3.37 1.33 -5.10
C TRP A 166 -2.19 1.86 -5.91
N GLY A 167 -2.41 2.30 -7.15
CA GLY A 167 -1.38 2.94 -7.97
C GLY A 167 -0.79 4.17 -7.28
N THR A 168 -1.65 5.04 -6.73
CA THR A 168 -1.22 6.24 -6.00
C THR A 168 -0.42 5.87 -4.74
N LEU A 169 -0.84 4.84 -4.00
CA LEU A 169 -0.09 4.39 -2.81
C LEU A 169 1.27 3.79 -3.20
N PHE A 170 1.35 2.98 -4.25
CA PHE A 170 2.62 2.41 -4.69
C PHE A 170 3.58 3.46 -5.24
N GLU A 171 3.09 4.50 -5.90
CA GLU A 171 3.90 5.64 -6.33
C GLU A 171 4.45 6.44 -5.15
N GLN A 172 3.67 6.60 -4.07
CA GLN A 172 4.10 7.36 -2.89
C GLN A 172 4.90 6.52 -1.87
N TYR A 173 4.79 5.20 -1.93
CA TYR A 173 5.46 4.26 -1.02
C TYR A 173 6.10 3.12 -1.81
N PRO A 174 7.08 3.42 -2.67
CA PRO A 174 7.75 2.41 -3.47
C PRO A 174 8.37 1.34 -2.57
N GLN A 175 8.31 0.08 -3.00
CA GLN A 175 8.92 -1.06 -2.29
C GLN A 175 8.43 -1.24 -0.83
N MET A 176 7.35 -0.55 -0.44
CA MET A 176 6.78 -0.67 0.90
C MET A 176 6.03 -1.98 1.08
N ILE A 177 5.27 -2.40 0.07
CA ILE A 177 4.69 -3.74 -0.03
C ILE A 177 5.58 -4.53 -0.98
N GLN A 178 6.23 -5.58 -0.47
CA GLN A 178 7.19 -6.38 -1.23
C GLN A 178 6.59 -7.67 -1.76
N GLU A 179 5.52 -8.14 -1.13
CA GLU A 179 4.88 -9.40 -1.47
C GLU A 179 3.38 -9.28 -1.24
N ILE A 180 2.60 -9.85 -2.17
CA ILE A 180 1.15 -9.92 -2.09
C ILE A 180 0.77 -11.39 -2.19
N VAL A 181 0.09 -11.91 -1.17
CA VAL A 181 -0.44 -13.27 -1.12
C VAL A 181 -1.95 -13.18 -1.16
N ILE A 182 -2.55 -13.80 -2.16
CA ILE A 182 -4.01 -13.87 -2.30
C ILE A 182 -4.48 -15.21 -1.76
N ILE A 183 -5.41 -15.20 -0.80
CA ILE A 183 -6.01 -16.40 -0.24
C ILE A 183 -7.51 -16.49 -0.58
N GLN A 184 -8.01 -17.73 -0.60
CA GLN A 184 -9.42 -18.08 -0.77
C GLN A 184 -10.12 -17.45 -1.99
N CYS A 185 -9.48 -17.54 -3.16
CA CYS A 185 -10.04 -17.15 -4.46
C CYS A 185 -10.91 -18.28 -5.10
N SER A 186 -11.61 -19.08 -4.29
CA SER A 186 -12.23 -20.33 -4.76
C SER A 186 -13.61 -20.16 -5.42
N HIS A 187 -14.23 -18.98 -5.38
CA HIS A 187 -15.55 -18.74 -6.00
C HIS A 187 -15.55 -17.90 -7.28
N ILE A 188 -14.38 -17.41 -7.75
CA ILE A 188 -14.27 -16.64 -9.01
C ILE A 188 -14.13 -17.56 -10.24
N ARG A 189 -13.89 -18.87 -10.04
CA ARG A 189 -14.05 -19.87 -11.10
C ARG A 189 -15.51 -20.32 -11.19
N GLN A 190 -16.27 -19.68 -12.08
CA GLN A 190 -17.14 -20.30 -13.09
C GLN A 190 -17.92 -19.20 -13.83
N SER A 191 -17.25 -18.59 -14.82
CA SER A 191 -17.96 -18.06 -16.00
C SER A 191 -18.34 -19.26 -16.88
N PRO A 192 -19.51 -19.29 -17.57
CA PRO A 192 -20.03 -20.47 -18.28
C PRO A 192 -19.20 -20.95 -19.48
N LEU A 193 -18.01 -20.40 -19.71
CA LEU A 193 -17.15 -20.75 -20.85
C LEU A 193 -16.21 -21.94 -20.57
N SER A 194 -16.18 -22.47 -19.35
CA SER A 194 -15.40 -23.68 -19.03
C SER A 194 -16.02 -24.98 -19.53
N ASP A 195 -17.29 -24.98 -19.94
CA ASP A 195 -17.97 -26.21 -20.40
C ASP A 195 -17.74 -26.50 -21.90
N LEU A 196 -17.17 -25.56 -22.66
CA LEU A 196 -16.87 -25.72 -24.08
C LEU A 196 -15.60 -26.53 -24.37
N TYR A 197 -14.73 -26.74 -23.37
CA TYR A 197 -13.47 -27.50 -23.55
C TYR A 197 -13.56 -28.96 -23.10
N SER A 198 -14.71 -29.43 -22.61
CA SER A 198 -14.88 -30.80 -22.14
C SER A 198 -15.60 -31.73 -23.13
N LEU A 199 -15.93 -31.26 -24.34
CA LEU A 199 -16.72 -32.02 -25.34
C LEU A 199 -15.94 -32.48 -26.60
N HIS A 200 -14.61 -32.32 -26.64
CA HIS A 200 -13.79 -32.79 -27.79
C HIS A 200 -12.64 -33.71 -27.38
N SER A 201 -12.88 -34.60 -26.42
CA SER A 201 -11.95 -35.68 -26.08
C SER A 201 -12.70 -36.96 -25.69
N GLY A 202 -13.62 -37.38 -26.56
CA GLY A 202 -14.27 -38.69 -26.55
C GLY A 202 -13.98 -39.40 -27.85
#